data_AF-A0A7S0H7M1-F1
#
_entry.id   AF-A0A7S0H7M1-F1
#
_cell.length_a   1.000
_cell.length_b   1.000
_cell.length_c   1.000
_cell.angle_alpha   90.00
_cell.angle_beta   90.00
_cell.angle_gamma   90.00
#
_symmetry.space_group_name_H-M   'P 1'
#
loop_
_entity.id
_entity.type
_entity.pdbx_description
1 polymer ?
#
loop_
_entity_poly.entity_id
_entity_poly.type
_entity_poly.pdbx_seq_one_letter_code
_entity_poly.pdbx_strand_id
1 'polypeptide(L)'
;VKEAQAKWLLKIETLLGESYGKLGKHKTPSEMALLAWAVLDALTFAGGLGVPTLTHHCIAVIANGEASAVLDSNGRLDRKKIDHFIMETSRLYPAVTEVPFLRSGKREVISIGMQSREKAVWGDDADTWKLRPLPLYHENLNAFAEFAHPTRSCPGKGLSLAIIRGFLKQLNEYSWSNVDTSKPLKANGFRFPEFTIRLSSPSSSS
;
A
#
# COMPACT_ATOMS: atom_id res chain seq x y z
N VAL A 1 24.23 -11.52 2.47
CA VAL A 1 23.60 -10.19 2.66
C VAL A 1 24.38 -9.08 1.97
N LYS A 2 25.65 -8.84 2.31
CA LYS A 2 26.48 -7.76 1.71
C LYS A 2 26.61 -7.82 0.18
N GLU A 3 26.77 -9.02 -0.38
CA GLU A 3 26.94 -9.23 -1.82
C GLU A 3 25.65 -8.96 -2.62
N ALA A 4 24.50 -9.40 -2.09
CA ALA A 4 23.19 -9.11 -2.67
C ALA A 4 22.86 -7.61 -2.62
N GLN A 5 23.25 -6.94 -1.53
CA GLN A 5 23.09 -5.49 -1.38
C GLN A 5 23.96 -4.71 -2.37
N ALA A 6 25.22 -5.11 -2.56
CA ALA A 6 26.11 -4.50 -3.56
C ALA A 6 25.54 -4.63 -4.98
N LYS A 7 24.95 -5.78 -5.33
CA LYS A 7 24.30 -6.01 -6.62
C LYS A 7 23.13 -5.04 -6.86
N TRP A 8 22.29 -4.81 -5.85
CA TRP A 8 21.17 -3.87 -5.96
C TRP A 8 21.64 -2.42 -6.05
N LEU A 9 22.67 -2.05 -5.29
CA LEU A 9 23.27 -0.71 -5.35
C LEU A 9 23.76 -0.39 -6.75
N LEU A 10 24.56 -1.28 -7.35
CA LEU A 10 25.10 -1.11 -8.71
C LEU A 10 23.99 -0.98 -9.75
N LYS A 11 22.89 -1.73 -9.58
CA LYS A 11 21.73 -1.66 -10.47
C LYS A 11 21.01 -0.31 -10.34
N ILE A 12 20.86 0.22 -9.13
CA ILE A 12 20.26 1.55 -8.89
C ILE A 12 21.17 2.65 -9.44
N GLU A 13 22.48 2.56 -9.24
CA GLU A 13 23.45 3.49 -9.83
C GLU A 13 23.35 3.53 -11.36
N THR A 14 23.26 2.36 -11.99
CA THR A 14 23.08 2.23 -13.46
C THR A 14 21.78 2.90 -13.90
N LEU A 15 20.65 2.58 -13.25
CA LEU A 15 19.34 3.16 -13.57
C LEU A 15 19.30 4.68 -13.35
N LEU A 16 19.97 5.18 -12.31
CA LEU A 16 20.10 6.62 -12.05
C LEU A 16 20.94 7.29 -13.13
N GLY A 17 22.02 6.66 -13.59
CA GLY A 17 22.85 7.15 -14.70
C GLY A 17 22.07 7.25 -16.02
N GLU A 18 21.27 6.23 -16.34
CA GLU A 18 20.44 6.17 -17.55
C GLU A 18 19.27 7.17 -17.51
N SER A 19 18.61 7.31 -16.35
CA SER A 19 17.41 8.15 -16.21
C SER A 19 17.71 9.64 -15.99
N TYR A 20 18.91 9.98 -15.52
CA TYR A 20 19.26 11.35 -15.09
C TYR A 20 20.55 11.89 -15.74
N GLY A 21 20.69 11.79 -17.06
CA GLY A 21 21.81 12.34 -17.85
C GLY A 21 22.16 13.84 -17.63
N LYS A 22 21.45 14.55 -16.75
CA LYS A 22 21.74 15.93 -16.29
C LYS A 22 22.38 16.04 -14.90
N LEU A 23 22.24 15.05 -14.00
CA LEU A 23 22.91 15.05 -12.68
C LEU A 23 24.36 14.52 -12.75
N GLY A 24 24.65 13.69 -13.75
CA GLY A 24 25.94 13.02 -13.91
C GLY A 24 27.13 13.92 -14.26
N LYS A 25 26.91 15.19 -14.67
CA LYS A 25 28.01 16.09 -15.04
C LYS A 25 28.78 16.66 -13.84
N HIS A 26 28.26 16.52 -12.62
CA HIS A 26 28.83 17.16 -11.43
C HIS A 26 28.86 16.28 -10.18
N LYS A 27 28.79 14.95 -10.31
CA LYS A 27 28.79 14.05 -9.15
C LYS A 27 29.92 13.04 -9.21
N THR A 28 30.71 13.00 -8.14
CA THR A 28 31.74 11.99 -7.88
C THR A 28 31.09 10.60 -7.70
N PRO A 29 31.85 9.51 -7.88
CA PRO A 29 31.36 8.15 -7.59
C PRO A 29 30.75 8.01 -6.19
N SER A 30 31.33 8.65 -5.18
CA SER A 30 30.83 8.64 -3.81
C SER A 30 29.46 9.32 -3.66
N GLU A 31 29.23 10.42 -4.38
CA GLU A 31 27.93 11.09 -4.37
C GLU A 31 26.84 10.28 -5.08
N MET A 32 27.22 9.53 -6.13
CA MET A 32 26.32 8.60 -6.81
C MET A 32 25.97 7.40 -5.92
N ALA A 33 26.95 6.83 -5.21
CA ALA A 33 26.72 5.77 -4.25
C ALA A 33 25.80 6.22 -3.10
N LEU A 34 26.03 7.42 -2.54
CA LEU A 34 25.17 8.00 -1.51
C LEU A 34 23.74 8.21 -2.00
N LEU A 35 23.57 8.68 -3.24
CA LEU A 35 22.24 8.83 -3.84
C LEU A 35 21.55 7.48 -4.05
N ALA A 36 22.28 6.47 -4.53
CA ALA A 36 21.75 5.12 -4.71
C ALA A 36 21.32 4.49 -3.38
N TRP A 37 22.10 4.71 -2.31
CA TRP A 37 21.71 4.33 -0.96
C TRP A 37 20.47 5.06 -0.48
N ALA A 38 20.40 6.38 -0.63
CA ALA A 38 19.23 7.15 -0.24
C ALA A 38 17.96 6.70 -0.99
N VAL A 39 18.08 6.33 -2.27
CA VAL A 39 16.98 5.76 -3.06
C VAL A 39 16.61 4.36 -2.56
N LEU A 40 17.59 3.49 -2.33
CA LEU A 40 17.36 2.14 -1.82
C LEU A 40 16.68 2.17 -0.45
N ASP A 41 17.16 3.01 0.46
CA ASP A 41 16.59 3.21 1.79
C ASP A 41 15.19 3.80 1.69
N ALA A 42 14.97 4.81 0.84
CA ALA A 42 13.63 5.36 0.63
C ALA A 42 12.66 4.28 0.11
N LEU A 43 13.07 3.45 -0.85
CA LEU A 43 12.23 2.39 -1.40
C LEU A 43 11.99 1.25 -0.42
N THR A 44 13.01 0.81 0.30
CA THR A 44 12.91 -0.31 1.25
C THR A 44 12.21 0.10 2.53
N PHE A 45 12.42 1.32 3.02
CA PHE A 45 11.74 1.84 4.21
C PHE A 45 10.29 2.22 3.89
N ALA A 46 10.05 3.11 2.93
CA ALA A 46 8.70 3.57 2.62
C ALA A 46 7.85 2.44 2.03
N GLY A 47 8.43 1.65 1.11
CA GLY A 47 7.76 0.47 0.56
C GLY A 47 7.61 -0.66 1.58
N GLY A 48 8.63 -0.93 2.39
CA GLY A 48 8.64 -1.98 3.40
C GLY A 48 7.77 -1.70 4.62
N LEU A 49 7.29 -0.47 4.81
CA LEU A 49 6.24 -0.15 5.79
C LEU A 49 4.88 -0.03 5.11
N GLY A 50 4.76 0.77 4.05
CA GLY A 50 3.48 1.12 3.45
C GLY A 50 2.76 -0.06 2.79
N VAL A 51 3.49 -0.83 1.96
CA VAL A 51 2.93 -1.98 1.23
C VAL A 51 2.45 -3.08 2.18
N PRO A 52 3.27 -3.61 3.11
CA PRO A 52 2.78 -4.65 4.00
C PRO A 52 1.69 -4.15 4.95
N THR A 53 1.71 -2.88 5.38
CA THR A 53 0.64 -2.32 6.21
C THR A 53 -0.69 -2.28 5.46
N LEU A 54 -0.73 -1.79 4.22
CA LEU A 54 -1.98 -1.76 3.46
C LEU A 54 -2.44 -3.17 3.05
N THR A 55 -1.53 -4.08 2.69
CA THR A 55 -1.84 -5.51 2.49
C THR A 55 -2.44 -6.12 3.75
N HIS A 56 -1.91 -5.77 4.91
CA HIS A 56 -2.44 -6.22 6.19
C HIS A 56 -3.88 -5.73 6.38
N HIS A 57 -4.13 -4.43 6.22
CA HIS A 57 -5.48 -3.88 6.37
C HIS A 57 -6.48 -4.57 5.43
N CYS A 58 -6.06 -4.89 4.20
CA CYS A 58 -6.85 -5.71 3.28
C CYS A 58 -7.22 -7.07 3.89
N ILE A 59 -6.26 -7.83 4.41
CA ILE A 59 -6.52 -9.12 5.05
C ILE A 59 -7.47 -8.96 6.25
N ALA A 60 -7.27 -7.94 7.08
CA ALA A 60 -8.10 -7.69 8.26
C ALA A 60 -9.57 -7.43 7.90
N VAL A 61 -9.82 -6.60 6.87
CA VAL A 61 -11.19 -6.35 6.37
C VAL A 61 -11.87 -7.63 5.90
N ILE A 62 -11.13 -8.54 5.26
CA ILE A 62 -11.68 -9.82 4.84
C ILE A 62 -11.94 -10.73 6.06
N ALA A 63 -10.97 -10.82 6.97
CA ALA A 63 -11.04 -11.67 8.17
C ALA A 63 -12.15 -11.26 9.15
N ASN A 64 -12.51 -9.97 9.20
CA ASN A 64 -13.59 -9.44 10.02
C ASN A 64 -14.98 -9.53 9.36
N GLY A 65 -15.07 -10.02 8.12
CA GLY A 65 -16.32 -10.13 7.37
C GLY A 65 -16.84 -8.81 6.77
N GLU A 66 -16.09 -7.72 6.90
CA GLU A 66 -16.41 -6.41 6.30
C GLU A 66 -16.38 -6.48 4.76
N ALA A 67 -15.56 -7.38 4.19
CA ALA A 67 -15.41 -7.55 2.74
C ALA A 67 -16.58 -8.26 2.02
N SER A 68 -17.69 -8.61 2.69
CA SER A 68 -18.75 -9.45 2.11
C SER A 68 -19.23 -9.02 0.71
N ALA A 69 -19.30 -7.72 0.43
CA ALA A 69 -19.71 -7.16 -0.86
C ALA A 69 -18.73 -7.43 -2.04
N VAL A 70 -17.50 -7.83 -1.74
CA VAL A 70 -16.45 -8.17 -2.71
C VAL A 70 -16.10 -9.65 -2.73
N LEU A 71 -16.75 -10.48 -1.91
CA LEU A 71 -16.57 -11.92 -1.90
C LEU A 71 -17.62 -12.61 -2.77
N ASP A 72 -17.22 -13.67 -3.47
CA ASP A 72 -18.12 -14.58 -4.16
C ASP A 72 -18.79 -15.57 -3.17
N SER A 73 -19.64 -16.46 -3.70
CA SER A 73 -20.32 -17.48 -2.90
C SER A 73 -19.38 -18.47 -2.19
N ASN A 74 -18.11 -18.52 -2.59
CA ASN A 74 -17.08 -19.37 -2.01
C ASN A 74 -16.17 -18.58 -1.04
N GLY A 75 -16.51 -17.33 -0.71
CA GLY A 75 -15.71 -16.47 0.15
C GLY A 75 -14.43 -15.95 -0.52
N ARG A 76 -14.35 -16.01 -1.86
CA ARG A 76 -13.19 -15.55 -2.64
C ARG A 76 -13.40 -14.12 -3.13
N LEU A 77 -12.35 -13.32 -3.07
CA LEU A 77 -12.31 -11.96 -3.60
C LEU A 77 -12.62 -11.95 -5.11
N ASP A 78 -13.63 -11.19 -5.52
CA ASP A 78 -13.95 -10.98 -6.93
C ASP A 78 -12.78 -10.25 -7.62
N ARG A 79 -12.16 -10.93 -8.60
CA ARG A 79 -11.01 -10.42 -9.35
C ARG A 79 -11.29 -9.07 -10.02
N LYS A 80 -12.55 -8.78 -10.37
CA LYS A 80 -12.95 -7.50 -11.00
C LYS A 80 -13.07 -6.37 -9.98
N LYS A 81 -13.25 -6.68 -8.70
CA LYS A 81 -13.42 -5.70 -7.62
C LYS A 81 -12.17 -5.46 -6.79
N ILE A 82 -11.06 -6.15 -7.06
CA ILE A 82 -9.81 -6.03 -6.28
C ILE A 82 -9.34 -4.58 -6.18
N ASP A 83 -9.40 -3.82 -7.27
CA ASP A 83 -8.95 -2.44 -7.25
C ASP A 83 -9.87 -1.56 -6.39
N HIS A 84 -11.19 -1.74 -6.46
CA HIS A 84 -12.12 -1.03 -5.57
C HIS A 84 -11.89 -1.41 -4.12
N PHE A 85 -11.66 -2.69 -3.86
CA PHE A 85 -11.42 -3.21 -2.53
C PHE A 85 -10.17 -2.60 -1.91
N ILE A 86 -9.07 -2.52 -2.66
CA ILE A 86 -7.83 -1.86 -2.21
C ILE A 86 -8.08 -0.37 -1.98
N MET A 87 -8.82 0.31 -2.87
CA MET A 87 -9.13 1.74 -2.73
C MET A 87 -9.95 2.01 -1.46
N GLU A 88 -11.05 1.28 -1.23
CA GLU A 88 -11.88 1.45 -0.03
C GLU A 88 -11.11 1.12 1.25
N THR A 89 -10.30 0.07 1.22
CA THR A 89 -9.46 -0.28 2.36
C THR A 89 -8.43 0.80 2.65
N SER A 90 -7.77 1.35 1.61
CA SER A 90 -6.83 2.45 1.77
C SER A 90 -7.48 3.76 2.19
N ARG A 91 -8.75 3.98 1.85
CA ARG A 91 -9.53 5.13 2.33
C ARG A 91 -9.74 5.01 3.83
N LEU A 92 -10.36 3.93 4.29
CA LEU A 92 -10.78 3.81 5.70
C LEU A 92 -9.60 3.51 6.64
N TYR A 93 -8.61 2.78 6.13
CA TYR A 93 -7.43 2.31 6.84
C TYR A 93 -6.16 2.62 6.03
N PRO A 94 -5.78 3.90 5.86
CA PRO A 94 -4.60 4.26 5.09
C PRO A 94 -3.32 3.79 5.80
N ALA A 95 -2.32 3.36 5.04
CA ALA A 95 -1.01 3.00 5.60
C ALA A 95 -0.23 4.24 6.09
N VAL A 96 -0.58 5.43 5.60
CA VAL A 96 -0.03 6.73 6.03
C VAL A 96 -1.21 7.62 6.37
N THR A 97 -1.32 8.03 7.64
CA THR A 97 -2.46 8.83 8.13
C THR A 97 -2.22 10.33 8.02
N GLU A 98 -0.98 10.77 7.91
CA GLU A 98 -0.60 12.18 7.92
C GLU A 98 0.56 12.46 6.97
N VAL A 99 0.53 13.59 6.27
CA VAL A 99 1.59 13.99 5.35
C VAL A 99 1.98 15.45 5.60
N PRO A 100 3.27 15.71 5.92
CA PRO A 100 3.77 17.07 5.99
C PRO A 100 3.92 17.64 4.57
N PHE A 101 3.46 18.87 4.37
CA PHE A 101 3.61 19.60 3.12
C PHE A 101 3.88 21.09 3.37
N LEU A 102 4.31 21.81 2.33
CA LEU A 102 4.63 23.24 2.42
C LEU A 102 3.55 24.03 1.69
N ARG A 103 2.87 24.94 2.39
CA ARG A 103 1.89 25.86 1.83
C ARG A 103 2.23 27.29 2.22
N SER A 104 2.42 28.16 1.23
CA SER A 104 2.73 29.59 1.46
C SER A 104 3.90 29.82 2.44
N GLY A 105 4.96 29.00 2.31
CA GLY A 105 6.16 29.08 3.16
C GLY A 105 5.99 28.51 4.58
N LYS A 106 4.81 27.97 4.93
CA LYS A 106 4.55 27.34 6.22
C LYS A 106 4.48 25.83 6.08
N ARG A 107 5.11 25.12 7.01
CA ARG A 107 4.97 23.66 7.13
C ARG A 107 3.62 23.36 7.76
N GLU A 108 2.85 22.54 7.08
CA GLU A 108 1.55 22.06 7.53
C GLU A 108 1.52 20.54 7.47
N VAL A 109 0.63 19.92 8.24
CA VAL A 109 0.40 18.48 8.22
C VAL A 109 -1.05 18.25 7.81
N ILE A 110 -1.27 17.51 6.73
CA ILE A 110 -2.61 17.08 6.33
C ILE A 110 -2.88 15.72 6.96
N SER A 111 -3.99 15.63 7.70
CA SER A 111 -4.50 14.34 8.18
C SER A 111 -5.31 13.66 7.08
N ILE A 112 -4.66 12.75 6.34
CA ILE A 112 -5.30 11.87 5.37
C ILE A 112 -6.36 11.00 6.05
N GLY A 113 -6.06 10.49 7.26
CA GLY A 113 -6.99 9.64 8.00
C GLY A 113 -8.32 10.34 8.29
N MET A 114 -8.28 11.63 8.67
CA MET A 114 -9.49 12.43 8.87
C MET A 114 -10.16 12.81 7.54
N GLN A 115 -9.38 13.24 6.54
CA GLN A 115 -9.90 13.63 5.23
C GLN A 115 -10.63 12.48 4.52
N SER A 116 -10.13 11.25 4.68
CA SER A 116 -10.77 10.03 4.17
C SER A 116 -12.09 9.68 4.85
N ARG A 117 -12.44 10.34 5.97
CA ARG A 117 -13.68 10.16 6.75
C ARG A 117 -14.57 11.41 6.74
N GLU A 118 -14.24 12.41 5.93
CA GLU A 118 -15.02 13.63 5.82
C GLU A 118 -16.42 13.34 5.28
N LYS A 119 -17.46 13.58 6.09
CA LYS A 119 -18.85 13.27 5.74
C LYS A 119 -19.36 14.09 4.57
N ALA A 120 -18.86 15.32 4.41
CA ALA A 120 -19.21 16.15 3.26
C ALA A 120 -18.77 15.54 1.91
N VAL A 121 -17.77 14.65 1.93
CA VAL A 121 -17.21 13.99 0.74
C VAL A 121 -17.72 12.55 0.62
N TRP A 122 -17.70 11.81 1.73
CA TRP A 122 -17.95 10.37 1.75
C TRP A 122 -19.37 9.99 2.21
N GLY A 123 -20.18 10.97 2.62
CA GLY A 123 -21.54 10.77 3.14
C GLY A 123 -21.57 10.43 4.63
N ASP A 124 -22.77 10.26 5.18
CA ASP A 124 -22.98 9.98 6.61
C ASP A 124 -22.36 8.66 7.08
N ASP A 125 -22.14 7.73 6.15
CA ASP A 125 -21.49 6.45 6.38
C ASP A 125 -19.99 6.46 6.05
N ALA A 126 -19.34 7.62 6.11
CA ALA A 126 -17.91 7.78 5.88
C ALA A 126 -17.06 6.82 6.74
N ASP A 127 -17.51 6.51 7.96
CA ASP A 127 -16.81 5.61 8.88
C ASP A 127 -17.08 4.12 8.64
N THR A 128 -17.96 3.79 7.70
CA THR A 128 -18.31 2.41 7.35
C THR A 128 -17.51 1.94 6.13
N TRP A 129 -16.96 0.73 6.23
CA TRP A 129 -16.34 0.07 5.09
C TRP A 129 -17.44 -0.36 4.11
N LYS A 130 -17.46 0.22 2.92
CA LYS A 130 -18.35 -0.20 1.84
C LYS A 130 -17.80 0.21 0.48
N LEU A 131 -18.10 -0.57 -0.55
CA LEU A 131 -17.73 -0.15 -1.90
C LEU A 131 -18.50 1.09 -2.33
N ARG A 132 -17.78 2.04 -2.92
CA ARG A 132 -18.30 3.28 -3.49
C ARG A 132 -18.02 3.31 -4.99
N PRO A 133 -18.67 4.20 -5.76
CA PRO A 133 -18.38 4.37 -7.18
C PRO A 133 -16.91 4.73 -7.42
N LEU A 134 -16.27 4.14 -8.44
CA LEU A 134 -14.88 4.46 -8.81
C LEU A 134 -14.58 5.94 -8.98
N PRO A 135 -15.42 6.73 -9.66
CA PRO A 135 -15.14 8.16 -9.83
C PRO A 135 -14.92 8.88 -8.51
N LEU A 136 -15.67 8.50 -7.46
CA LEU A 136 -15.53 9.09 -6.13
C LEU A 136 -14.14 8.85 -5.54
N TYR A 137 -13.60 7.63 -5.70
CA TYR A 137 -12.23 7.34 -5.26
C TYR A 137 -11.19 8.10 -6.07
N HIS A 138 -11.33 8.12 -7.40
CA HIS A 138 -10.37 8.81 -8.26
C HIS A 138 -10.29 10.31 -8.00
N GLU A 139 -11.40 10.93 -7.61
CA GLU A 139 -11.48 12.36 -7.32
C GLU A 139 -11.03 12.71 -5.89
N ASN A 140 -11.36 11.88 -4.89
CA ASN A 140 -11.25 12.29 -3.48
C ASN A 140 -10.22 11.52 -2.64
N LEU A 141 -9.76 10.36 -3.10
CA LEU A 141 -8.84 9.52 -2.34
C LEU A 141 -7.42 10.09 -2.39
N ASN A 142 -6.90 10.46 -1.22
CA ASN A 142 -5.54 11.00 -1.05
C ASN A 142 -4.59 10.08 -0.27
N ALA A 143 -4.85 8.76 -0.28
CA ALA A 143 -4.08 7.76 0.47
C ALA A 143 -2.59 7.69 0.07
N PHE A 144 -2.22 8.26 -1.08
CA PHE A 144 -0.85 8.33 -1.60
C PHE A 144 -0.39 9.78 -1.80
N ALA A 145 -0.99 10.73 -1.07
CA ALA A 145 -0.70 12.16 -1.13
C ALA A 145 -0.88 12.78 -2.53
N GLU A 146 -1.91 12.35 -3.26
CA GLU A 146 -2.20 12.79 -4.62
C GLU A 146 -2.37 14.31 -4.76
N PHE A 147 -2.94 14.97 -3.74
CA PHE A 147 -3.02 16.43 -3.64
C PHE A 147 -1.67 17.16 -3.76
N ALA A 148 -0.56 16.46 -3.51
CA ALA A 148 0.78 17.01 -3.53
C ALA A 148 1.51 16.80 -4.88
N HIS A 149 0.77 16.37 -5.92
CA HIS A 149 1.27 16.25 -7.28
C HIS A 149 1.68 17.62 -7.87
N PRO A 150 2.75 17.71 -8.69
CA PRO A 150 3.62 16.62 -9.15
C PRO A 150 4.84 16.33 -8.26
N THR A 151 5.10 17.14 -7.23
CA THR A 151 6.44 17.16 -6.60
C THR A 151 6.56 16.31 -5.34
N ARG A 152 5.44 15.93 -4.71
CA ARG A 152 5.41 15.27 -3.40
C ARG A 152 4.37 14.15 -3.28
N SER A 153 3.64 13.83 -4.34
CA SER A 153 2.82 12.62 -4.39
C SER A 153 3.69 11.37 -4.29
N CYS A 154 3.17 10.28 -3.70
CA CYS A 154 3.92 9.05 -3.53
C CYS A 154 4.40 8.49 -4.88
N PRO A 155 5.73 8.43 -5.14
CA PRO A 155 6.24 7.88 -6.39
C PRO A 155 6.04 6.36 -6.47
N GLY A 156 5.82 5.71 -5.32
CA GLY A 156 5.61 4.26 -5.20
C GLY A 156 4.19 3.80 -5.46
N LYS A 157 3.19 4.69 -5.62
CA LYS A 157 1.76 4.33 -5.71
C LYS A 157 1.49 3.19 -6.69
N GLY A 158 1.98 3.32 -7.93
CA GLY A 158 1.75 2.31 -8.98
C GLY A 158 2.33 0.94 -8.62
N LEU A 159 3.56 0.92 -8.11
CA LEU A 159 4.24 -0.31 -7.69
C LEU A 159 3.56 -0.93 -6.46
N SER A 160 3.23 -0.13 -5.46
CA SER A 160 2.53 -0.57 -4.24
C SER A 160 1.20 -1.24 -4.58
N LEU A 161 0.37 -0.59 -5.40
CA LEU A 161 -0.91 -1.16 -5.84
C LEU A 161 -0.72 -2.45 -6.65
N ALA A 162 0.31 -2.53 -7.50
CA ALA A 162 0.61 -3.75 -8.25
C ALA A 162 1.01 -4.92 -7.34
N ILE A 163 1.86 -4.69 -6.33
CA ILE A 163 2.27 -5.71 -5.35
C ILE A 163 1.06 -6.20 -4.55
N ILE A 164 0.26 -5.28 -4.00
CA ILE A 164 -0.92 -5.61 -3.19
C ILE A 164 -1.93 -6.39 -4.04
N ARG A 165 -2.21 -5.92 -5.26
CA ARG A 165 -3.11 -6.61 -6.20
C ARG A 165 -2.61 -8.02 -6.53
N GLY A 166 -1.32 -8.18 -6.81
CA GLY A 166 -0.71 -9.47 -7.10
C GLY A 166 -0.85 -10.43 -5.92
N PHE A 167 -0.53 -9.95 -4.71
CA PHE A 167 -0.69 -10.71 -3.48
C PHE A 167 -2.13 -11.15 -3.25
N LEU A 168 -3.11 -10.22 -3.33
CA LEU A 168 -4.51 -10.54 -3.13
C LEU A 168 -5.06 -11.52 -4.17
N LYS A 169 -4.65 -11.38 -5.44
CA LYS A 169 -5.00 -12.35 -6.50
C LYS A 169 -4.49 -13.75 -6.18
N GLN A 170 -3.25 -13.85 -5.69
CA GLN A 170 -2.64 -15.12 -5.34
C GLN A 170 -3.26 -15.72 -4.08
N LEU A 171 -3.48 -14.90 -3.04
CA LEU A 171 -4.16 -15.31 -1.81
C LEU A 171 -5.54 -15.90 -2.12
N ASN A 172 -6.24 -15.32 -3.09
CA ASN A 172 -7.57 -15.77 -3.52
C ASN A 172 -7.60 -17.18 -4.13
N GLU A 173 -6.45 -17.71 -4.56
CA GLU A 173 -6.34 -19.07 -5.08
C GLU A 173 -6.22 -20.11 -3.96
N TYR A 174 -5.98 -19.67 -2.73
CA TYR A 174 -5.83 -20.53 -1.56
C TYR A 174 -7.00 -20.39 -0.60
N SER A 175 -7.32 -21.48 0.10
CA SER A 175 -8.18 -21.42 1.27
C SER A 175 -7.44 -20.78 2.45
N TRP A 176 -8.05 -19.89 3.19
CA TRP A 176 -7.45 -19.30 4.38
C TRP A 176 -8.48 -19.26 5.51
N SER A 177 -8.01 -19.36 6.75
CA SER A 177 -8.87 -19.41 7.92
C SER A 177 -8.22 -18.66 9.08
N ASN A 178 -9.03 -17.95 9.86
CA ASN A 178 -8.59 -17.40 11.13
C ASN A 178 -8.21 -18.57 12.08
N VAL A 179 -7.12 -18.41 12.84
CA VAL A 179 -6.56 -19.50 13.67
C VAL A 179 -7.07 -19.37 15.08
N ASP A 180 -6.99 -18.16 15.63
CA ASP A 180 -7.41 -17.84 16.98
C ASP A 180 -7.55 -16.31 17.14
N THR A 181 -8.78 -15.81 17.31
CA THR A 181 -9.02 -14.38 17.53
C THR A 181 -8.76 -13.95 18.98
N SER A 182 -8.52 -14.88 19.90
CA SER A 182 -8.31 -14.60 21.32
C SER A 182 -6.88 -14.13 21.65
N LYS A 183 -5.92 -14.32 20.73
CA LYS A 183 -4.51 -13.93 20.88
C LYS A 183 -4.08 -12.99 19.76
N PRO A 184 -4.38 -11.70 19.85
CA PRO A 184 -4.02 -10.78 18.79
C PRO A 184 -2.49 -10.61 18.70
N LEU A 185 -1.94 -10.80 17.50
CA LEU A 185 -0.56 -10.44 17.18
C LEU A 185 -0.40 -8.92 17.14
N LYS A 186 0.77 -8.44 17.56
CA LYS A 186 1.16 -7.05 17.40
C LYS A 186 2.20 -6.93 16.29
N ALA A 187 1.89 -6.15 15.25
CA ALA A 187 2.84 -5.75 14.22
C ALA A 187 2.78 -4.23 14.05
N ASN A 188 3.94 -3.56 14.09
CA ASN A 188 4.05 -2.10 13.94
C ASN A 188 3.10 -1.28 14.84
N GLY A 189 2.85 -1.75 16.07
CA GLY A 189 2.00 -1.04 17.05
C GLY A 189 0.50 -1.31 16.95
N PHE A 190 0.04 -2.03 15.93
CA PHE A 190 -1.37 -2.38 15.74
C PHE A 190 -1.64 -3.82 16.21
N ARG A 191 -2.83 -4.06 16.79
CA ARG A 191 -3.29 -5.39 17.24
C ARG A 191 -4.12 -6.05 16.15
N PHE A 192 -3.91 -7.34 15.90
CA PHE A 192 -4.59 -8.07 14.83
C PHE A 192 -4.90 -9.52 15.19
N PRO A 193 -6.00 -10.10 14.70
CA PRO A 193 -6.28 -11.52 14.90
C PRO A 193 -5.21 -12.39 14.22
N GLU A 194 -4.85 -13.51 14.86
CA GLU A 194 -3.92 -14.48 14.28
C GLU A 194 -4.61 -15.24 13.14
N PHE A 195 -4.00 -15.24 11.95
CA PHE A 195 -4.49 -15.97 10.78
C PHE A 195 -3.43 -16.94 10.25
N THR A 196 -3.88 -18.06 9.69
CA THR A 196 -3.03 -19.03 8.99
C THR A 196 -3.60 -19.20 7.60
N ILE A 197 -2.74 -18.97 6.62
CA ILE A 197 -3.01 -19.36 5.24
C ILE A 197 -2.73 -20.86 5.19
N ARG A 198 -3.78 -21.67 5.02
CA ARG A 198 -3.60 -23.08 4.73
C ARG A 198 -3.44 -23.19 3.22
N LEU A 199 -2.26 -23.54 2.74
CA LEU A 199 -2.11 -23.92 1.35
C LEU A 199 -2.95 -25.19 1.12
N SER A 200 -4.22 -25.02 0.74
CA SER A 200 -5.01 -26.12 0.21
C SER A 200 -4.32 -26.52 -1.09
N SER A 201 -4.00 -27.80 -1.23
CA SER A 201 -3.63 -28.39 -2.51
C SER A 201 -4.61 -27.86 -3.57
N PRO A 202 -4.14 -27.42 -4.76
CA PRO A 202 -5.05 -26.99 -5.81
C PRO A 202 -6.10 -28.09 -5.96
N SER A 203 -7.38 -27.73 -5.86
CA SER A 203 -8.44 -28.69 -6.18
C SER A 203 -8.16 -29.20 -7.58
N SER A 204 -7.78 -30.47 -7.70
CA SER A 204 -7.68 -31.16 -8.97
C SER A 204 -9.05 -31.07 -9.63
N SER A 205 -9.22 -30.13 -10.55
CA SER A 205 -10.41 -30.02 -11.38
C SER A 205 -10.57 -31.35 -12.12
N SER A 206 -11.66 -32.05 -11.79
CA SER A 206 -12.19 -33.19 -12.55
C SER A 206 -12.96 -32.69 -13.75
#